data_AF-A0A545U5M7-F1
#
_entry.id   AF-A0A545U5M7-F1
#
_cell.length_a   1.000
_cell.length_b   1.000
_cell.length_c   1.000
_cell.angle_alpha   90.00
_cell.angle_beta   90.00
_cell.angle_gamma   90.00
#
_symmetry.space_group_name_H-M   'P 1'
#
loop_
_entity.id
_entity.type
_entity.pdbx_description
1 polymer ?
#
loop_
_entity_poly.entity_id
_entity_poly.type
_entity_poly.pdbx_seq_one_letter_code
_entity_poly.pdbx_strand_id
1 'polypeptide(L)'
;MSAQISDALQEIQQPLTDHSQKSKYRQVARIITHLRNELHQQHPQLAMPTSWMIECLVFNCPASDFNGDNWQDIVNAVLDRISDDMARDYGRECHYHQTDGTTPLFPNHDLYDETDAYHFCQRLSQYLEKDMG
;
A
#
# COMPACT_ATOMS: atom_id res chain seq x y z
N MET A 1 -24.35 9.81 -24.01
CA MET A 1 -23.17 10.25 -23.23
C MET A 1 -23.24 9.66 -21.82
N SER A 2 -23.19 8.32 -21.68
CA SER A 2 -23.34 7.66 -20.37
C SER A 2 -22.53 6.36 -20.22
N ALA A 3 -21.60 6.08 -21.14
CA ALA A 3 -20.75 4.88 -21.07
C ALA A 3 -19.40 5.15 -20.37
N GLN A 4 -18.89 6.39 -20.40
CA GLN A 4 -17.53 6.71 -19.92
C GLN A 4 -17.39 6.76 -18.38
N ILE A 5 -18.50 6.89 -17.63
CA ILE A 5 -18.44 6.89 -16.16
C ILE A 5 -18.45 5.46 -15.61
N SER A 6 -18.95 4.49 -16.38
CA SER A 6 -19.07 3.09 -15.94
C SER A 6 -17.73 2.34 -16.01
N ASP A 7 -16.86 2.70 -16.95
CA ASP A 7 -15.53 2.08 -17.09
C ASP A 7 -14.57 2.56 -15.99
N ALA A 8 -14.66 3.83 -15.57
CA ALA A 8 -13.83 4.39 -14.50
C ALA A 8 -14.15 3.84 -13.10
N LEU A 9 -15.35 3.26 -12.91
CA LEU A 9 -15.75 2.62 -11.66
C LEU A 9 -15.46 1.11 -11.63
N GLN A 10 -15.06 0.51 -12.76
CA GLN A 10 -14.69 -0.90 -12.86
C GLN A 10 -13.18 -1.16 -12.70
N GLU A 11 -12.35 -0.12 -12.64
CA GLU A 11 -10.93 -0.23 -12.24
C GLU A 11 -10.76 -0.34 -10.72
N ILE A 12 -11.85 -0.24 -9.96
CA ILE A 12 -11.84 -0.49 -8.52
C ILE A 12 -11.79 -2.00 -8.31
N GLN A 13 -10.58 -2.49 -7.99
CA GLN A 13 -10.27 -3.86 -7.56
C GLN A 13 -10.68 -4.96 -8.56
N GLN A 14 -10.07 -4.96 -9.75
CA GLN A 14 -9.94 -6.24 -10.44
C GLN A 14 -9.00 -7.15 -9.62
N PRO A 15 -9.43 -8.36 -9.22
CA PRO A 15 -8.55 -9.28 -8.52
C PRO A 15 -7.31 -9.53 -9.37
N LEU A 16 -6.11 -9.61 -8.77
CA LEU A 16 -4.87 -9.91 -9.49
C LEU A 16 -5.04 -11.24 -10.26
N THR A 17 -5.42 -11.20 -11.53
CA THR A 17 -5.73 -12.42 -12.30
C THR A 17 -4.48 -13.02 -12.93
N ASP A 18 -3.43 -12.22 -13.09
CA ASP A 18 -2.15 -12.66 -13.62
C ASP A 18 -1.27 -13.24 -12.49
N HIS A 19 -0.80 -14.47 -12.69
CA HIS A 19 0.17 -15.12 -11.80
C HIS A 19 1.45 -14.27 -11.62
N SER A 20 1.86 -13.52 -12.66
CA SER A 20 3.01 -12.62 -12.60
C SER A 20 2.77 -11.49 -11.59
N GLN A 21 1.62 -10.83 -11.66
CA GLN A 21 1.22 -9.75 -10.76
C GLN A 21 1.02 -10.26 -9.34
N LYS A 22 0.44 -11.46 -9.18
CA LYS A 22 0.36 -12.13 -7.87
C LYS A 22 1.73 -12.34 -7.24
N SER A 23 2.74 -12.68 -8.03
CA SER A 23 4.10 -12.84 -7.53
C SER A 23 4.73 -11.51 -7.13
N LYS A 24 4.48 -10.44 -7.89
CA LYS A 24 5.01 -9.10 -7.63
C LYS A 24 4.41 -8.46 -6.37
N TYR A 25 3.11 -8.57 -6.13
CA TYR A 25 2.51 -8.03 -4.89
C TYR A 25 3.18 -8.63 -3.65
N ARG A 26 3.36 -9.97 -3.62
CA ARG A 26 4.01 -10.65 -2.49
C ARG A 26 5.44 -10.21 -2.33
N GLN A 27 6.13 -10.02 -3.45
CA GLN A 27 7.51 -9.56 -3.43
C GLN A 27 7.62 -8.14 -2.88
N VAL A 28 6.74 -7.22 -3.31
CA VAL A 28 6.67 -5.84 -2.78
C VAL A 28 6.35 -5.84 -1.29
N ALA A 29 5.36 -6.61 -0.84
CA ALA A 29 5.03 -6.71 0.58
C ALA A 29 6.22 -7.22 1.42
N ARG A 30 7.00 -8.17 0.91
CA ARG A 30 8.24 -8.64 1.56
C ARG A 30 9.33 -7.56 1.60
N ILE A 31 9.52 -6.82 0.52
CA ILE A 31 10.50 -5.72 0.45
C ILE A 31 10.12 -4.65 1.49
N ILE A 32 8.88 -4.18 1.47
CA ILE A 32 8.39 -3.17 2.43
C ILE A 32 8.52 -3.68 3.88
N THR A 33 8.22 -4.95 4.13
CA THR A 33 8.40 -5.57 5.46
C THR A 33 9.86 -5.54 5.93
N HIS A 34 10.80 -5.78 5.02
CA HIS A 34 12.23 -5.71 5.33
C HIS A 34 12.65 -4.27 5.64
N LEU A 35 12.29 -3.32 4.77
CA LEU A 35 12.62 -1.91 4.93
C LEU A 35 11.98 -1.30 6.17
N ARG A 36 10.76 -1.71 6.55
CA ARG A 36 10.14 -1.32 7.82
C ARG A 36 11.05 -1.63 9.01
N ASN A 37 11.69 -2.80 9.03
CA ASN A 37 12.56 -3.17 10.15
C ASN A 37 13.80 -2.27 10.22
N GLU A 38 14.35 -1.87 9.07
CA GLU A 38 15.46 -0.91 8.98
C GLU A 38 15.02 0.48 9.42
N LEU A 39 13.87 0.95 8.92
CA LEU A 39 13.26 2.22 9.29
C LEU A 39 12.99 2.30 10.80
N HIS A 40 12.54 1.22 11.41
CA HIS A 40 12.26 1.16 12.85
C HIS A 40 13.52 1.33 13.71
N GLN A 41 14.68 0.89 13.23
CA GLN A 41 15.95 1.14 13.93
C GLN A 41 16.29 2.63 13.96
N GLN A 42 15.89 3.39 12.95
CA GLN A 42 16.14 4.83 12.83
C GLN A 42 15.03 5.70 13.45
N HIS A 43 13.80 5.19 13.46
CA HIS A 43 12.60 5.89 13.93
C HIS A 43 11.76 5.02 14.88
N PRO A 44 12.26 4.72 16.09
CA PRO A 44 11.59 3.82 17.03
C PRO A 44 10.22 4.31 17.53
N GLN A 45 9.95 5.62 17.41
CA GLN A 45 8.70 6.26 17.80
C GLN A 45 7.61 6.23 16.71
N LEU A 46 7.96 5.89 15.47
CA LEU A 46 7.00 5.80 14.38
C LEU A 46 6.19 4.51 14.55
N ALA A 47 4.86 4.62 14.48
CA ALA A 47 3.98 3.46 14.47
C ALA A 47 4.32 2.57 13.26
N MET A 48 4.48 1.27 13.51
CA MET A 48 4.95 0.33 12.49
C MET A 48 3.84 -0.68 12.16
N PRO A 49 3.51 -0.86 10.87
CA PRO A 49 2.51 -1.85 10.49
C PRO A 49 3.09 -3.26 10.70
N THR A 50 2.24 -4.19 11.12
CA THR A 50 2.63 -5.60 11.13
C THR A 50 2.84 -6.10 9.70
N SER A 51 3.52 -7.23 9.53
CA SER A 51 3.73 -7.80 8.18
C SER A 51 2.40 -8.14 7.49
N TRP A 52 1.39 -8.52 8.29
CA TRP A 52 0.04 -8.77 7.80
C TRP A 52 -0.64 -7.48 7.32
N MET A 53 -0.50 -6.38 8.06
CA MET A 53 -1.03 -5.08 7.63
C MET A 53 -0.36 -4.60 6.35
N ILE A 54 0.96 -4.76 6.22
CA ILE A 54 1.67 -4.45 4.97
C ILE A 54 1.09 -5.27 3.81
N GLU A 55 0.86 -6.57 4.00
CA GLU A 55 0.26 -7.41 2.96
C GLU A 55 -1.14 -6.91 2.56
N CYS A 56 -1.97 -6.54 3.53
CA CYS A 56 -3.30 -5.99 3.26
C CYS A 56 -3.21 -4.64 2.53
N LEU A 57 -2.34 -3.72 2.98
CA LEU A 57 -2.15 -2.42 2.32
C LEU A 57 -1.75 -2.61 0.84
N VAL A 58 -0.72 -3.41 0.58
CA VAL A 58 -0.24 -3.68 -0.79
C VAL A 58 -1.30 -4.41 -1.63
N PHE A 59 -2.10 -5.29 -1.03
CA PHE A 59 -3.16 -6.00 -1.74
C PHE A 59 -4.24 -5.08 -2.33
N ASN A 60 -4.48 -3.92 -1.72
CA ASN A 60 -5.47 -2.96 -2.21
C ASN A 60 -4.97 -2.08 -3.36
N CYS A 61 -3.68 -2.09 -3.68
CA CYS A 61 -3.14 -1.32 -4.79
C CYS A 61 -3.58 -1.92 -6.14
N PRO A 62 -3.90 -1.09 -7.14
CA PRO A 62 -4.24 -1.56 -8.48
C PRO A 62 -3.07 -2.30 -9.13
N ALA A 63 -3.39 -3.26 -9.99
CA ALA A 63 -2.39 -4.07 -10.69
C ALA A 63 -1.37 -3.24 -11.50
N SER A 64 -1.77 -2.05 -11.94
CA SER A 64 -0.92 -1.09 -12.65
C SER A 64 0.32 -0.68 -11.86
N ASP A 65 0.21 -0.61 -10.53
CA ASP A 65 1.28 -0.11 -9.66
C ASP A 65 2.41 -1.15 -9.51
N PHE A 66 2.17 -2.40 -9.96
CA PHE A 66 3.16 -3.48 -9.98
C PHE A 66 3.83 -3.67 -11.35
N ASN A 67 3.55 -2.80 -12.31
CA ASN A 67 4.18 -2.87 -13.62
C ASN A 67 5.58 -2.26 -13.60
N GLY A 68 6.50 -2.84 -14.38
CA GLY A 68 7.90 -2.42 -14.43
C GLY A 68 8.88 -3.52 -14.01
N ASP A 69 10.16 -3.25 -14.25
CA ASP A 69 11.26 -4.19 -13.99
C ASP A 69 12.17 -3.74 -12.84
N ASN A 70 12.10 -2.46 -12.47
CA ASN A 70 12.82 -1.90 -11.34
C ASN A 70 11.98 -2.01 -10.06
N TRP A 71 12.47 -2.75 -9.09
CA TRP A 71 11.77 -2.95 -7.81
C TRP A 71 11.64 -1.67 -6.98
N GLN A 72 12.60 -0.75 -7.06
CA GLN A 72 12.52 0.52 -6.33
C GLN A 72 11.38 1.38 -6.85
N ASP A 73 11.25 1.49 -8.17
CA ASP A 73 10.17 2.27 -8.81
C ASP A 73 8.80 1.69 -8.47
N ILE A 74 8.67 0.36 -8.49
CA ILE A 74 7.43 -0.34 -8.09
C ILE A 74 7.09 -0.07 -6.62
N VAL A 75 8.08 -0.18 -5.72
CA VAL A 75 7.86 0.07 -4.29
C VAL A 75 7.44 1.51 -4.05
N ASN A 76 8.11 2.48 -4.67
CA ASN A 76 7.74 3.89 -4.57
C ASN A 76 6.32 4.13 -5.09
N ALA A 77 5.96 3.60 -6.26
CA ALA A 77 4.62 3.73 -6.80
C ALA A 77 3.54 3.18 -5.84
N VAL A 78 3.81 2.05 -5.21
CA VAL A 78 2.91 1.44 -4.20
C VAL A 78 2.83 2.29 -2.93
N LEU A 79 3.94 2.82 -2.43
CA LEU A 79 3.95 3.67 -1.24
C LEU A 79 3.24 5.00 -1.48
N ASP A 80 3.47 5.62 -2.63
CA ASP A 80 2.79 6.85 -3.05
C ASP A 80 1.28 6.62 -3.19
N ARG A 81 0.88 5.52 -3.84
CA ARG A 81 -0.54 5.12 -3.93
C ARG A 81 -1.20 5.05 -2.56
N ILE A 82 -0.61 4.29 -1.64
CA ILE A 82 -1.17 4.10 -0.30
C ILE A 82 -1.23 5.44 0.43
N SER A 83 -0.16 6.24 0.37
CA SER A 83 -0.10 7.56 0.98
C SER A 83 -1.21 8.48 0.43
N ASP A 84 -1.39 8.53 -0.88
CA ASP A 84 -2.41 9.37 -1.52
C ASP A 84 -3.83 8.92 -1.14
N ASP A 85 -4.08 7.61 -1.08
CA ASP A 85 -5.37 7.08 -0.67
C ASP A 85 -5.67 7.44 0.79
N MET A 86 -4.72 7.23 1.72
CA MET A 86 -4.90 7.56 3.14
C MET A 86 -5.10 9.07 3.36
N ALA A 87 -4.40 9.92 2.60
CA ALA A 87 -4.58 11.37 2.66
C ALA A 87 -5.96 11.81 2.12
N ARG A 88 -6.42 11.20 1.03
CA ARG A 88 -7.74 11.50 0.42
C ARG A 88 -8.89 11.04 1.29
N ASP A 89 -8.74 9.89 1.94
CA ASP A 89 -9.78 9.25 2.72
C ASP A 89 -9.77 9.71 4.20
N TYR A 90 -8.91 10.66 4.56
CA TYR A 90 -8.86 11.22 5.91
C TYR A 90 -10.23 11.79 6.35
N GLY A 91 -10.80 11.20 7.40
CA GLY A 91 -12.14 11.54 7.90
C GLY A 91 -13.30 10.99 7.06
N ARG A 92 -13.04 10.07 6.14
CA ARG A 92 -14.01 9.32 5.34
C ARG A 92 -13.88 7.82 5.63
N GLU A 93 -14.78 7.02 5.05
CA GLU A 93 -14.71 5.56 5.13
C GLU A 93 -13.54 5.07 4.26
N CYS A 94 -12.51 4.49 4.88
CA CYS A 94 -11.35 3.96 4.18
C CYS A 94 -11.74 2.73 3.36
N HIS A 95 -11.36 2.70 2.08
CA HIS A 95 -11.73 1.62 1.17
C HIS A 95 -10.78 0.41 1.22
N TYR A 96 -9.84 0.39 2.16
CA TYR A 96 -8.89 -0.71 2.29
C TYR A 96 -9.54 -1.92 2.95
N HIS A 97 -9.32 -3.09 2.36
CA HIS A 97 -9.80 -4.36 2.86
C HIS A 97 -8.65 -5.29 3.23
N GLN A 98 -8.94 -6.31 4.01
CA GLN A 98 -8.03 -7.43 4.22
C GLN A 98 -7.84 -8.20 2.90
N THR A 99 -6.90 -9.16 2.89
CA THR A 99 -6.60 -9.97 1.69
C THR A 99 -7.74 -10.89 1.24
N ASP A 100 -8.84 -10.97 2.00
CA ASP A 100 -10.09 -11.62 1.58
C ASP A 100 -10.91 -10.75 0.60
N GLY A 101 -10.59 -9.45 0.48
CA GLY A 101 -11.27 -8.49 -0.38
C GLY A 101 -12.63 -8.02 0.12
N THR A 102 -13.05 -8.41 1.33
CA THR A 102 -14.40 -8.12 1.85
C THR A 102 -14.41 -7.55 3.26
N THR A 103 -13.44 -7.91 4.09
CA THR A 103 -13.36 -7.40 5.46
C THR A 103 -12.62 -6.07 5.45
N PRO A 104 -13.17 -4.98 6.01
CA PRO A 104 -12.44 -3.71 6.11
C PRO A 104 -11.12 -3.87 6.87
N LEU A 105 -10.07 -3.22 6.39
CA LEU A 105 -8.78 -3.14 7.08
C LEU A 105 -8.81 -2.07 8.18
N PHE A 106 -9.63 -1.03 8.01
CA PHE A 106 -9.81 0.03 8.98
C PHE A 106 -11.31 0.30 9.24
N PRO A 107 -11.68 0.71 10.46
CA PRO A 107 -10.85 0.65 11.68
C PRO A 107 -10.55 -0.81 12.04
N ASN A 108 -9.35 -1.07 12.58
CA ASN A 108 -8.98 -2.40 13.10
C ASN A 108 -8.93 -2.38 14.65
N HIS A 109 -8.64 -3.54 15.23
CA HIS A 109 -8.47 -3.68 16.69
C HIS A 109 -7.07 -3.31 17.19
N ASP A 110 -6.13 -3.03 16.29
CA ASP A 110 -4.77 -2.63 16.61
C ASP A 110 -4.68 -1.10 16.84
N LEU A 111 -3.59 -0.64 17.46
CA LEU A 111 -3.31 0.79 17.65
C LEU A 111 -2.70 1.42 16.40
N TYR A 112 -3.04 0.92 15.21
CA TYR A 112 -2.48 1.37 13.95
C TYR A 112 -3.61 1.70 12.97
N ASP A 113 -3.72 2.98 12.62
CA ASP A 113 -4.81 3.52 11.82
C ASP A 113 -4.37 4.05 10.44
N GLU A 114 -5.28 4.70 9.71
CA GLU A 114 -5.04 5.30 8.40
C GLU A 114 -3.99 6.43 8.46
N THR A 115 -3.95 7.18 9.56
CA THR A 115 -2.97 8.25 9.79
C THR A 115 -1.58 7.66 9.97
N ASP A 116 -1.48 6.56 10.73
CA ASP A 116 -0.23 5.82 10.88
C ASP A 116 0.24 5.23 9.54
N ALA A 117 -0.68 4.67 8.74
CA ALA A 117 -0.39 4.17 7.39
C ALA A 117 0.19 5.27 6.49
N TYR A 118 -0.45 6.44 6.46
CA TYR A 118 0.06 7.61 5.72
C TYR A 118 1.48 8.00 6.15
N HIS A 119 1.70 8.15 7.47
CA HIS A 119 3.00 8.56 7.98
C HIS A 119 4.08 7.51 7.75
N PHE A 120 3.76 6.23 7.89
CA PHE A 120 4.67 5.14 7.57
C PHE A 120 5.10 5.20 6.10
N CYS A 121 4.16 5.31 5.15
CA CYS A 121 4.47 5.37 3.71
C CYS A 121 5.32 6.60 3.35
N GLN A 122 4.98 7.78 3.89
CA GLN A 122 5.75 9.00 3.70
C GLN A 122 7.20 8.87 4.21
N ARG A 123 7.38 8.29 5.41
CA ARG A 123 8.70 8.12 6.00
C ARG A 123 9.54 7.08 5.28
N LEU A 124 8.93 5.98 4.86
CA LEU A 124 9.61 4.95 4.12
C LEU A 124 10.05 5.44 2.73
N SER A 125 9.23 6.24 2.06
CA SER A 125 9.60 6.83 0.76
C SER A 125 10.77 7.79 0.89
N GLN A 126 10.76 8.67 1.90
CA GLN A 126 11.89 9.56 2.22
C GLN A 126 13.18 8.79 2.58
N TYR A 127 13.04 7.62 3.20
CA TYR A 127 14.17 6.75 3.52
C TYR A 127 14.81 6.19 2.24
N LEU A 128 13.99 5.70 1.30
CA LEU A 128 14.44 5.19 0.01
C LEU A 128 15.13 6.25 -0.85
N GLU A 129 14.65 7.49 -0.86
CA GLU A 129 15.27 8.59 -1.59
C GLU A 129 16.66 8.96 -1.08
N LYS A 130 16.91 8.81 0.23
CA LYS A 130 18.18 9.19 0.87
C LYS A 130 19.25 8.12 0.78
N ASP A 131 18.88 6.85 0.92
CA ASP A 131 19.83 5.74 0.95
C ASP A 131 20.22 5.23 -0.44
N MET A 132 19.44 5.58 -1.48
CA MET A 132 19.69 5.15 -2.87
C MET A 132 19.98 6.30 -3.84
N GLY A 133 20.13 7.53 -3.33
CA GLY A 133 20.47 8.75 -4.07
C GLY A 133 21.95 9.15 -4.02
#